data_AF-A0A2M9K658-F1
#
_entry.id   AF-A0A2M9K658-F1
#
_cell.length_a   1.000
_cell.length_b   1.000
_cell.length_c   1.000
_cell.angle_alpha   90.00
_cell.angle_beta   90.00
_cell.angle_gamma   90.00
#
_symmetry.space_group_name_H-M   'P 1'
#
loop_
_entity.id
_entity.type
_entity.pdbx_description
1 polymer ?
#
loop_
_entity_poly.entity_id
_entity_poly.type
_entity_poly.pdbx_seq_one_letter_code
_entity_poly.pdbx_strand_id
1 'polypeptide(L)'
;MVNARTYPLWRDLAMREDLPKEALKTVIDALCTPAPHEFGRRDEERREEALKAALPALLARTTAKRLRARLLLHADQTMLASLAAAGTVSVADLPAILRTYRPWPGLIVGLARHPDHLKDAIALLPRLVGDEVEQVVRDWDPVRYTRREGDAPAPPMPGALFDAVLEASLTPLAAFLLHPQREDGWEDMSSYSKDWSLELGSHAGWAMLARCPERWAELVAHPTLGAAVQHLLLDKAETRALEEARSRTAFTVDEEPAAAEAAEPALSKELLRACLPALCLPELSELPNPTVSARRTLHHIADRVRNNPRLTELGADQLHAAADALVDRGRLLELPEKQDNDYEYEGRIRRLAEDLALLGANPDHLAGACAQLASLDQPAVVSPLPSRTLIRVFGEDPDRDRPATLLERHSEHRRAQALAALAANPHTPHAAVSDALAALHSAELAWIAEKADGPDWFLDAAAAVPVENEDEDGVLRLLADDDLDQHPDPAAVLQSWLDSPAVDESLSRSEVYRAVIKSRHRTPDHLLQLPADEVLSRNEPELSLQILLDRCGRSNDRWRALAAAMTFEYNEEKITFGQLLDSLDHAPARAQTS
;
A
#
# COMPACT_ATOMS: atom_id res chain seq x y z
N MET A 1 17.44 54.52 -23.75
CA MET A 1 16.33 54.58 -22.76
C MET A 1 15.05 54.85 -23.52
N VAL A 2 13.95 54.22 -23.13
CA VAL A 2 12.62 54.37 -23.76
C VAL A 2 11.65 54.89 -22.70
N ASN A 3 10.74 55.79 -23.08
CA ASN A 3 9.70 56.28 -22.17
C ASN A 3 8.58 55.24 -22.07
N ALA A 4 8.25 54.77 -20.86
CA ALA A 4 7.30 53.69 -20.66
C ALA A 4 5.89 53.96 -21.22
N ARG A 5 5.48 55.23 -21.32
CA ARG A 5 4.21 55.63 -21.97
C ARG A 5 4.18 55.33 -23.48
N THR A 6 5.32 55.01 -24.10
CA THR A 6 5.42 54.70 -25.53
C THR A 6 5.37 53.20 -25.85
N TYR A 7 5.42 52.30 -24.87
CA TYR A 7 5.37 50.85 -25.16
C TYR A 7 4.12 50.39 -25.93
N PRO A 8 2.90 50.94 -25.71
CA PRO A 8 1.74 50.63 -26.56
C PRO A 8 1.94 51.03 -28.03
N LEU A 9 2.58 52.18 -28.29
CA LEU A 9 2.92 52.62 -29.65
C LEU A 9 3.91 51.64 -30.31
N TRP A 10 4.94 51.20 -29.57
CA TRP A 10 5.92 50.24 -30.09
C TRP A 10 5.30 48.86 -30.36
N ARG A 11 4.34 48.42 -29.55
CA ARG A 11 3.52 47.21 -29.82
C ARG A 11 2.73 47.37 -31.12
N ASP A 12 2.02 48.49 -31.29
CA ASP A 12 1.17 48.71 -32.46
C ASP A 12 2.01 48.81 -33.75
N LEU A 13 3.20 49.42 -33.67
CA LEU A 13 4.18 49.42 -34.76
C LEU A 13 4.74 48.03 -35.08
N ALA A 14 4.95 47.18 -34.07
CA ALA A 14 5.41 45.80 -34.26
C ALA A 14 4.36 44.92 -34.98
N MET A 15 3.08 45.16 -34.69
CA MET A 15 1.94 44.46 -35.29
C MET A 15 1.62 44.91 -36.74
N ARG A 16 2.08 46.09 -37.17
CA ARG A 16 1.83 46.60 -38.53
C ARG A 16 2.62 45.86 -39.60
N GLU A 17 1.91 45.18 -40.51
CA GLU A 17 2.48 44.41 -41.63
C GLU A 17 3.35 45.26 -42.56
N ASP A 18 3.00 46.54 -42.74
CA ASP A 18 3.68 47.48 -43.64
C ASP A 18 4.97 48.10 -43.08
N LEU A 19 5.36 47.79 -41.84
CA LEU A 19 6.60 48.28 -41.24
C LEU A 19 7.85 47.79 -42.04
N PRO A 20 8.79 48.68 -42.44
CA PRO A 20 10.02 48.29 -43.13
C PRO A 20 10.92 47.35 -42.32
N LYS A 21 11.64 46.45 -42.99
CA LYS A 21 12.55 45.48 -42.36
C LYS A 21 13.70 46.15 -41.60
N GLU A 22 14.11 47.32 -42.08
CA GLU A 22 15.14 48.18 -41.51
C GLU A 22 14.71 48.75 -40.15
N ALA A 23 13.43 49.07 -39.98
CA ALA A 23 12.86 49.59 -38.74
C ALA A 23 12.63 48.49 -37.69
N LEU A 24 12.45 47.24 -38.11
CA LEU A 24 12.15 46.10 -37.25
C LEU A 24 13.17 45.92 -36.11
N LYS A 25 14.48 46.11 -36.40
CA LYS A 25 15.54 46.06 -35.38
C LYS A 25 15.32 47.12 -34.29
N THR A 26 15.00 48.35 -34.67
CA THR A 26 14.78 49.48 -33.75
C THR A 26 13.55 49.25 -32.87
N VAL A 27 12.47 48.69 -33.42
CA VAL A 27 11.27 48.33 -32.66
C VAL A 27 11.55 47.21 -31.64
N ILE A 28 12.31 46.18 -32.04
CA ILE A 28 12.76 45.12 -31.12
C ILE A 28 13.67 45.69 -30.02
N ASP A 29 14.65 46.53 -30.38
CA ASP A 29 15.54 47.17 -29.40
C ASP A 29 14.77 48.08 -28.43
N ALA A 30 13.71 48.77 -28.89
CA ALA A 30 12.85 49.59 -28.03
C ALA A 30 12.03 48.75 -27.02
N LEU A 31 11.38 47.67 -27.48
CA LEU A 31 10.54 46.81 -26.62
C LEU A 31 11.37 45.93 -25.64
N CYS A 32 12.59 45.54 -26.02
CA CYS A 32 13.53 44.82 -25.16
C CYS A 32 14.34 45.73 -24.22
N THR A 33 14.24 47.06 -24.30
CA THR A 33 14.91 47.96 -23.37
C THR A 33 14.09 48.10 -22.08
N PRO A 34 14.64 47.78 -20.89
CA PRO A 34 13.93 47.91 -19.61
C PRO A 34 13.44 49.34 -19.32
N ALA A 35 12.38 49.46 -18.54
CA ALA A 35 11.92 50.77 -18.04
C ALA A 35 12.94 51.35 -17.03
N PRO A 36 13.07 52.70 -16.92
CA PRO A 36 13.96 53.30 -15.93
C PRO A 36 13.47 52.99 -14.50
N HIS A 37 14.38 52.54 -13.63
CA HIS A 37 14.04 52.12 -12.26
C HIS A 37 13.32 53.19 -11.41
N GLU A 38 13.46 54.46 -11.76
CA GLU A 38 12.84 55.61 -11.06
C GLU A 38 11.29 55.63 -11.13
N PHE A 39 10.66 54.90 -12.06
CA PHE A 39 9.21 54.97 -12.29
C PHE A 39 8.40 53.73 -11.82
N GLY A 40 9.09 52.72 -11.28
CA GLY A 40 8.46 51.62 -10.52
C GLY A 40 7.83 50.49 -11.34
N ARG A 41 7.36 49.46 -10.61
CA ARG A 41 6.94 48.14 -11.12
C ARG A 41 5.93 48.18 -12.28
N ARG A 42 4.97 49.12 -12.24
CA ARG A 42 3.90 49.28 -13.25
C ARG A 42 4.40 49.60 -14.66
N ASP A 43 5.52 50.29 -14.79
CA ASP A 43 6.04 50.68 -16.11
C ASP A 43 6.84 49.55 -16.77
N GLU A 44 7.37 48.62 -15.95
CA GLU A 44 7.95 47.36 -16.43
C GLU A 44 6.86 46.33 -16.77
N GLU A 45 5.79 46.22 -15.95
CA GLU A 45 4.60 45.41 -16.26
C GLU A 45 4.01 45.78 -17.64
N ARG A 46 3.88 47.09 -17.93
CA ARG A 46 3.46 47.58 -19.26
C ARG A 46 4.40 47.21 -20.40
N ARG A 47 5.71 47.17 -20.15
CA ARG A 47 6.70 46.72 -21.14
C ARG A 47 6.51 45.25 -21.45
N GLU A 48 6.35 44.43 -20.42
CA GLU A 48 6.13 42.99 -20.56
C GLU A 48 4.82 42.67 -21.27
N GLU A 49 3.71 43.31 -20.91
CA GLU A 49 2.44 43.19 -21.64
C GLU A 49 2.56 43.56 -23.12
N ALA A 50 3.19 44.71 -23.41
CA ALA A 50 3.38 45.19 -24.79
C ALA A 50 4.28 44.25 -25.61
N LEU A 51 5.35 43.72 -25.01
CA LEU A 51 6.27 42.79 -25.65
C LEU A 51 5.64 41.41 -25.86
N LYS A 52 4.93 40.86 -24.86
CA LYS A 52 4.18 39.60 -24.99
C LYS A 52 3.12 39.70 -26.09
N ALA A 53 2.38 40.81 -26.17
CA ALA A 53 1.41 41.01 -27.25
C ALA A 53 2.08 41.09 -28.65
N ALA A 54 3.24 41.75 -28.76
CA ALA A 54 3.95 41.94 -30.03
C ALA A 54 4.79 40.72 -30.49
N LEU A 55 5.15 39.82 -29.58
CA LEU A 55 6.11 38.74 -29.82
C LEU A 55 5.80 37.84 -31.03
N PRO A 56 4.54 37.39 -31.28
CA PRO A 56 4.22 36.50 -32.40
C PRO A 56 4.53 37.17 -33.75
N ALA A 57 4.10 38.42 -33.91
CA ALA A 57 4.33 39.21 -35.12
C ALA A 57 5.83 39.51 -35.33
N LEU A 58 6.56 39.83 -34.27
CA LEU A 58 8.00 40.08 -34.34
C LEU A 58 8.80 38.82 -34.72
N LEU A 59 8.44 37.66 -34.17
CA LEU A 59 9.08 36.39 -34.52
C LEU A 59 8.74 35.96 -35.95
N ALA A 60 7.48 36.03 -36.38
CA ALA A 60 7.09 35.69 -37.75
C ALA A 60 7.86 36.50 -38.82
N ARG A 61 8.23 37.75 -38.50
CA ARG A 61 8.90 38.68 -39.43
C ARG A 61 10.43 38.69 -39.33
N THR A 62 11.00 38.09 -38.28
CA THR A 62 12.45 38.14 -38.01
C THR A 62 13.12 36.80 -38.29
N THR A 63 13.96 36.73 -39.33
CA THR A 63 14.81 35.56 -39.62
C THR A 63 16.20 35.65 -38.98
N ALA A 64 16.61 36.81 -38.49
CA ALA A 64 17.93 37.04 -37.92
C ALA A 64 18.12 36.34 -36.56
N LYS A 65 18.90 35.26 -36.52
CA LYS A 65 19.13 34.39 -35.34
C LYS A 65 19.41 35.13 -34.03
N ARG A 66 20.23 36.20 -34.05
CA ARG A 66 20.54 37.01 -32.84
C ARG A 66 19.35 37.81 -32.31
N LEU A 67 18.45 38.29 -33.19
CA LEU A 67 17.26 39.03 -32.79
C LEU A 67 16.16 38.08 -32.31
N ARG A 68 15.95 36.95 -33.00
CA ARG A 68 15.06 35.87 -32.53
C ARG A 68 15.45 35.41 -31.12
N ALA A 69 16.73 35.09 -30.91
CA ALA A 69 17.23 34.66 -29.60
C ALA A 69 16.97 35.69 -28.47
N ARG A 70 16.98 37.00 -28.76
CA ARG A 70 16.63 38.04 -27.78
C ARG A 70 15.13 38.10 -27.49
N LEU A 71 14.28 37.92 -28.50
CA LEU A 71 12.82 37.89 -28.31
C LEU A 71 12.38 36.66 -27.51
N LEU A 72 12.98 35.49 -27.78
CA LEU A 72 12.63 34.23 -27.11
C LEU A 72 12.92 34.23 -25.59
N LEU A 73 13.84 35.07 -25.11
CA LEU A 73 14.10 35.26 -23.66
C LEU A 73 12.93 35.90 -22.89
N HIS A 74 11.97 36.50 -23.59
CA HIS A 74 10.81 37.17 -22.98
C HIS A 74 9.49 36.39 -23.16
N ALA A 75 9.54 35.22 -23.78
CA ALA A 75 8.39 34.34 -23.96
C ALA A 75 8.32 33.33 -22.81
N ASP A 76 7.14 33.11 -22.24
CA ASP A 76 6.91 31.99 -21.31
C ASP A 76 6.70 30.66 -22.03
N GLN A 77 6.73 29.55 -21.29
CA GLN A 77 6.62 28.20 -21.83
C GLN A 77 5.30 27.97 -22.58
N THR A 78 4.18 28.47 -22.07
CA THR A 78 2.86 28.37 -22.72
C THR A 78 2.86 29.09 -24.06
N MET A 79 3.42 30.30 -24.11
CA MET A 79 3.56 31.06 -25.33
C MET A 79 4.47 30.36 -26.34
N LEU A 80 5.65 29.87 -25.91
CA LEU A 80 6.59 29.15 -26.78
C LEU A 80 5.98 27.87 -27.37
N ALA A 81 5.22 27.11 -26.59
CA ALA A 81 4.49 25.94 -27.06
C ALA A 81 3.44 26.31 -28.14
N SER A 82 2.65 27.37 -27.92
CA SER A 82 1.66 27.85 -28.90
C SER A 82 2.31 28.37 -30.20
N LEU A 83 3.45 29.05 -30.09
CA LEU A 83 4.20 29.56 -31.24
C LEU A 83 4.90 28.45 -32.04
N ALA A 84 5.32 27.36 -31.37
CA ALA A 84 5.81 26.16 -32.02
C ALA A 84 4.67 25.44 -32.75
N ALA A 85 3.50 25.29 -32.11
CA ALA A 85 2.30 24.74 -32.76
C ALA A 85 1.84 25.57 -33.97
N ALA A 86 2.06 26.88 -33.96
CA ALA A 86 1.80 27.78 -35.09
C ALA A 86 2.95 27.84 -36.13
N GLY A 87 4.04 27.09 -35.95
CA GLY A 87 5.21 27.07 -36.85
C GLY A 87 6.05 28.36 -36.84
N THR A 88 5.73 29.31 -35.95
CA THR A 88 6.46 30.59 -35.81
C THR A 88 7.77 30.41 -35.04
N VAL A 89 7.82 29.43 -34.13
CA VAL A 89 9.04 28.91 -33.49
C VAL A 89 9.38 27.58 -34.14
N SER A 90 10.65 27.38 -34.51
CA SER A 90 11.10 26.17 -35.21
C SER A 90 12.34 25.53 -34.56
N VAL A 91 12.78 24.40 -35.10
CA VAL A 91 14.00 23.69 -34.68
C VAL A 91 15.24 24.62 -34.67
N ALA A 92 15.29 25.62 -35.55
CA ALA A 92 16.38 26.60 -35.59
C ALA A 92 16.49 27.47 -34.32
N ASP A 93 15.40 27.59 -33.55
CA ASP A 93 15.31 28.36 -32.30
C ASP A 93 15.60 27.52 -31.05
N LEU A 94 15.54 26.19 -31.14
CA LEU A 94 15.81 25.29 -30.02
C LEU A 94 17.13 25.61 -29.27
N PRO A 95 18.27 25.89 -29.92
CA PRO A 95 19.50 26.23 -29.21
C PRO A 95 19.46 27.56 -28.43
N ALA A 96 18.46 28.42 -28.66
CA ALA A 96 18.21 29.62 -27.86
C ALA A 96 17.24 29.32 -26.71
N ILE A 97 16.14 28.61 -26.97
CA ILE A 97 15.15 28.19 -25.97
C ILE A 97 15.81 27.32 -24.89
N LEU A 98 16.59 26.31 -25.32
CA LEU A 98 17.23 25.33 -24.44
C LEU A 98 18.41 25.87 -23.61
N ARG A 99 18.76 27.16 -23.75
CA ARG A 99 19.69 27.86 -22.84
C ARG A 99 19.00 28.44 -21.61
N THR A 100 17.68 28.62 -21.69
CA THR A 100 16.87 29.30 -20.69
C THR A 100 15.86 28.35 -20.05
N TYR A 101 15.36 27.39 -20.84
CA TYR A 101 14.36 26.41 -20.43
C TYR A 101 14.88 25.00 -20.64
N ARG A 102 14.71 24.13 -19.63
CA ARG A 102 14.73 22.67 -19.83
C ARG A 102 13.61 22.28 -20.80
N PRO A 103 13.74 21.24 -21.64
CA PRO A 103 12.63 20.70 -22.43
C PRO A 103 11.41 20.36 -21.57
N TRP A 104 10.21 20.53 -22.12
CA TRP A 104 8.94 20.22 -21.45
C TRP A 104 7.91 19.69 -22.47
N PRO A 105 6.84 19.00 -22.03
CA PRO A 105 5.89 18.31 -22.90
C PRO A 105 5.26 19.21 -23.98
N GLY A 106 4.75 20.38 -23.58
CA GLY A 106 4.13 21.35 -24.49
C GLY A 106 5.03 21.84 -25.63
N LEU A 107 6.36 21.91 -25.44
CA LEU A 107 7.29 22.24 -26.52
C LEU A 107 7.39 21.11 -27.56
N ILE A 108 7.42 19.86 -27.10
CA ILE A 108 7.48 18.67 -27.96
C ILE A 108 6.18 18.55 -28.74
N VAL A 109 5.03 18.66 -28.07
CA VAL A 109 3.70 18.69 -28.72
C VAL A 109 3.62 19.80 -29.75
N GLY A 110 4.03 21.03 -29.40
CA GLY A 110 4.00 22.17 -30.30
C GLY A 110 4.85 21.97 -31.56
N LEU A 111 6.08 21.47 -31.42
CA LEU A 111 6.95 21.18 -32.56
C LEU A 111 6.40 20.03 -33.42
N ALA A 112 5.95 18.94 -32.80
CA ALA A 112 5.45 17.76 -33.51
C ALA A 112 4.10 17.96 -34.22
N ARG A 113 3.42 19.11 -34.05
CA ARG A 113 2.33 19.53 -34.96
C ARG A 113 2.81 19.74 -36.40
N HIS A 114 4.11 20.00 -36.60
CA HIS A 114 4.71 20.23 -37.92
C HIS A 114 5.51 18.99 -38.36
N PRO A 115 5.18 18.37 -39.51
CA PRO A 115 5.89 17.17 -39.98
C PRO A 115 7.40 17.35 -40.09
N ASP A 116 7.85 18.53 -40.56
CA ASP A 116 9.27 18.87 -40.76
C ASP A 116 10.07 18.95 -39.43
N HIS A 117 9.40 19.10 -38.29
CA HIS A 117 10.01 19.22 -36.96
C HIS A 117 9.84 17.96 -36.09
N LEU A 118 9.10 16.95 -36.58
CA LEU A 118 8.74 15.75 -35.83
C LEU A 118 9.96 14.99 -35.28
N LYS A 119 11.02 14.85 -36.09
CA LYS A 119 12.26 14.15 -35.71
C LYS A 119 12.99 14.87 -34.57
N ASP A 120 13.06 16.20 -34.62
CA ASP A 120 13.71 17.01 -33.60
C ASP A 120 12.87 17.08 -32.32
N ALA A 121 11.54 17.05 -32.42
CA ALA A 121 10.64 16.93 -31.28
C ALA A 121 10.85 15.58 -30.54
N ILE A 122 10.92 14.47 -31.28
CA ILE A 122 11.25 13.14 -30.75
C ILE A 122 12.61 13.13 -30.04
N ALA A 123 13.62 13.79 -30.62
CA ALA A 123 14.97 13.90 -30.03
C ALA A 123 15.04 14.66 -28.69
N LEU A 124 13.95 15.32 -28.26
CA LEU A 124 13.84 15.96 -26.94
C LEU A 124 13.24 15.04 -25.87
N LEU A 125 12.56 13.93 -26.23
CA LEU A 125 11.92 13.02 -25.27
C LEU A 125 12.89 12.47 -24.20
N PRO A 126 14.13 12.03 -24.51
CA PRO A 126 15.07 11.53 -23.49
C PRO A 126 15.57 12.58 -22.48
N ARG A 127 15.08 13.83 -22.55
CA ARG A 127 15.40 14.92 -21.63
C ARG A 127 14.24 15.24 -20.67
N LEU A 128 13.08 14.61 -20.86
CA LEU A 128 11.92 14.69 -19.96
C LEU A 128 12.14 13.83 -18.71
N VAL A 129 11.39 14.12 -17.63
CA VAL A 129 11.24 13.23 -16.47
C VAL A 129 10.14 12.22 -16.80
N GLY A 130 10.11 11.06 -16.14
CA GLY A 130 9.23 9.94 -16.52
C GLY A 130 7.73 10.29 -16.60
N ASP A 131 7.24 11.14 -15.69
CA ASP A 131 5.86 11.65 -15.67
C ASP A 131 5.57 12.62 -16.82
N GLU A 132 6.53 13.48 -17.16
CA GLU A 132 6.44 14.41 -18.29
C GLU A 132 6.33 13.68 -19.64
N VAL A 133 6.90 12.48 -19.78
CA VAL A 133 6.82 11.68 -21.03
C VAL A 133 5.36 11.31 -21.34
N GLU A 134 4.58 10.86 -20.36
CA GLU A 134 3.14 10.60 -20.54
C GLU A 134 2.38 11.90 -20.84
N GLN A 135 2.78 13.00 -20.20
CA GLN A 135 2.12 14.30 -20.36
C GLN A 135 2.18 14.81 -21.81
N VAL A 136 3.15 14.41 -22.64
CA VAL A 136 3.17 14.69 -24.11
C VAL A 136 1.90 14.17 -24.80
N VAL A 137 1.40 13.02 -24.37
CA VAL A 137 0.22 12.36 -24.94
C VAL A 137 -1.09 12.89 -24.33
N ARG A 138 -1.04 13.45 -23.12
CA ARG A 138 -2.16 14.20 -22.51
C ARG A 138 -2.32 15.59 -23.12
N ASP A 139 -1.21 16.31 -23.30
CA ASP A 139 -1.15 17.65 -23.89
C ASP A 139 -1.41 17.68 -25.41
N TRP A 140 -1.44 16.53 -26.08
CA TRP A 140 -1.79 16.44 -27.50
C TRP A 140 -3.27 16.77 -27.79
N ASP A 141 -4.16 16.50 -26.84
CA ASP A 141 -5.57 16.89 -26.91
C ASP A 141 -6.10 17.29 -25.52
N PRO A 142 -5.67 18.45 -24.99
CA PRO A 142 -5.93 18.84 -23.60
C PRO A 142 -7.42 19.17 -23.36
N VAL A 143 -8.19 19.37 -24.43
CA VAL A 143 -9.63 19.66 -24.40
C VAL A 143 -10.47 18.39 -24.52
N ARG A 144 -9.88 17.20 -24.70
CA ARG A 144 -10.62 15.95 -24.98
C ARG A 144 -11.81 15.68 -24.05
N TYR A 145 -11.67 15.99 -22.76
CA TYR A 145 -12.70 15.76 -21.73
C TYR A 145 -13.59 16.99 -21.45
N THR A 146 -13.23 18.17 -21.96
CA THR A 146 -13.97 19.43 -21.79
C THR A 146 -14.57 19.95 -23.11
N ARG A 147 -14.35 19.22 -24.21
CA ARG A 147 -14.84 19.50 -25.56
C ARG A 147 -16.35 19.61 -25.57
N ARG A 148 -16.88 20.68 -26.15
CA ARG A 148 -18.31 20.86 -26.38
C ARG A 148 -18.68 20.32 -27.75
N GLU A 149 -19.93 19.93 -27.89
CA GLU A 149 -20.49 19.47 -29.16
C GLU A 149 -20.39 20.59 -30.21
N GLY A 150 -19.57 20.37 -31.25
CA GLY A 150 -19.24 21.35 -32.29
C GLY A 150 -17.77 21.81 -32.34
N ASP A 151 -16.98 21.56 -31.29
CA ASP A 151 -15.54 21.86 -31.30
C ASP A 151 -14.77 20.90 -32.23
N ALA A 152 -13.86 21.43 -33.05
CA ALA A 152 -13.03 20.62 -33.93
C ALA A 152 -12.07 19.71 -33.13
N PRO A 153 -11.93 18.41 -33.49
CA PRO A 153 -10.98 17.53 -32.81
C PRO A 153 -9.53 17.94 -33.11
N ALA A 154 -8.64 17.71 -32.15
CA ALA A 154 -7.20 17.79 -32.39
C ALA A 154 -6.81 16.80 -33.51
N PRO A 155 -5.85 17.14 -34.41
CA PRO A 155 -5.39 16.21 -35.42
C PRO A 155 -4.78 14.96 -34.76
N PRO A 156 -4.86 13.77 -35.39
CA PRO A 156 -4.32 12.55 -34.83
C PRO A 156 -2.83 12.68 -34.53
N MET A 157 -2.37 12.03 -33.47
CA MET A 157 -0.95 12.00 -33.13
C MET A 157 -0.17 11.26 -34.24
N PRO A 158 0.95 11.80 -34.74
CA PRO A 158 1.82 11.07 -35.65
C PRO A 158 2.29 9.76 -35.01
N GLY A 159 2.14 8.63 -35.72
CA GLY A 159 2.52 7.31 -35.19
C GLY A 159 3.94 7.29 -34.62
N ALA A 160 4.91 7.85 -35.35
CA ALA A 160 6.30 7.95 -34.90
C ALA A 160 6.51 8.78 -33.61
N LEU A 161 5.61 9.73 -33.26
CA LEU A 161 5.65 10.38 -31.95
C LEU A 161 5.11 9.45 -30.87
N PHE A 162 3.99 8.78 -31.13
CA PHE A 162 3.40 7.83 -30.19
C PHE A 162 4.36 6.67 -29.90
N ASP A 163 5.00 6.11 -30.93
CA ASP A 163 6.01 5.07 -30.83
C ASP A 163 7.20 5.52 -29.97
N ALA A 164 7.72 6.72 -30.22
CA ALA A 164 8.85 7.25 -29.45
C ALA A 164 8.48 7.58 -27.99
N VAL A 165 7.24 8.00 -27.70
CA VAL A 165 6.74 8.18 -26.33
C VAL A 165 6.58 6.83 -25.65
N LEU A 166 6.00 5.84 -26.32
CA LEU A 166 5.86 4.46 -25.81
C LEU A 166 7.23 3.84 -25.50
N GLU A 167 8.20 3.95 -26.42
CA GLU A 167 9.58 3.51 -26.21
C GLU A 167 10.22 4.26 -25.03
N ALA A 168 10.07 5.59 -24.94
CA ALA A 168 10.60 6.38 -23.83
C ALA A 168 9.96 6.04 -22.47
N SER A 169 8.67 5.68 -22.43
CA SER A 169 7.99 5.23 -21.20
C SER A 169 8.37 3.80 -20.77
N LEU A 170 8.69 2.91 -21.71
CA LEU A 170 9.04 1.51 -21.42
C LEU A 170 10.54 1.28 -21.22
N THR A 171 11.40 2.11 -21.80
CA THR A 171 12.87 1.99 -21.71
C THR A 171 13.41 1.98 -20.28
N PRO A 172 12.95 2.81 -19.34
CA PRO A 172 13.43 2.77 -17.94
C PRO A 172 13.19 1.40 -17.29
N LEU A 173 11.97 0.86 -17.44
CA LEU A 173 11.61 -0.47 -16.94
C LEU A 173 12.45 -1.57 -17.61
N ALA A 174 12.62 -1.52 -18.93
CA ALA A 174 13.45 -2.47 -19.65
C ALA A 174 14.93 -2.42 -19.21
N ALA A 175 15.47 -1.23 -18.97
CA ALA A 175 16.84 -1.05 -18.48
C ALA A 175 17.01 -1.55 -17.04
N PHE A 176 16.01 -1.33 -16.18
CA PHE A 176 15.96 -1.88 -14.82
C PHE A 176 16.01 -3.41 -14.85
N LEU A 177 15.13 -4.04 -15.63
CA LEU A 177 15.04 -5.51 -15.75
C LEU A 177 16.34 -6.14 -16.27
N LEU A 178 17.02 -5.47 -17.21
CA LEU A 178 18.34 -5.91 -17.69
C LEU A 178 19.44 -5.79 -16.62
N HIS A 179 19.35 -4.82 -15.70
CA HIS A 179 20.38 -4.54 -14.70
C HIS A 179 19.79 -4.13 -13.32
N PRO A 180 19.13 -5.04 -12.57
CA PRO A 180 18.40 -4.71 -11.33
C PRO A 180 19.28 -4.19 -10.16
N GLN A 181 20.60 -4.29 -10.28
CA GLN A 181 21.58 -3.88 -9.29
C GLN A 181 22.10 -2.44 -9.45
N ARG A 182 21.68 -1.70 -10.49
CA ARG A 182 22.35 -0.44 -10.90
C ARG A 182 21.80 0.86 -10.33
N GLU A 183 20.65 0.85 -9.67
CA GLU A 183 20.16 2.02 -8.94
C GLU A 183 20.52 1.89 -7.46
N ASP A 184 21.25 2.89 -6.95
CA ASP A 184 21.59 3.08 -5.54
C ASP A 184 20.32 3.45 -4.75
N GLY A 185 19.38 2.50 -4.64
CA GLY A 185 18.02 2.72 -4.11
C GLY A 185 17.41 1.47 -3.45
N TRP A 186 18.22 0.44 -3.18
CA TRP A 186 17.79 -0.80 -2.53
C TRP A 186 17.30 -0.64 -1.08
N GLU A 187 17.48 0.54 -0.49
CA GLU A 187 16.93 0.91 0.83
C GLU A 187 15.50 1.48 0.74
N ASP A 188 15.12 2.10 -0.39
CA ASP A 188 13.80 2.68 -0.60
C ASP A 188 12.78 1.61 -1.05
N MET A 189 12.54 0.65 -0.17
CA MET A 189 11.35 -0.19 -0.25
C MET A 189 10.10 0.70 -0.25
N SER A 190 9.13 0.36 -1.10
CA SER A 190 7.78 0.96 -1.03
C SER A 190 7.27 0.93 0.41
N SER A 191 7.15 2.12 1.00
CA SER A 191 6.66 2.31 2.37
C SER A 191 5.20 1.87 2.55
N TYR A 192 4.49 1.63 1.45
CA TYR A 192 3.09 1.19 1.41
C TYR A 192 2.92 -0.33 1.26
N SER A 193 3.77 -1.01 0.49
CA SER A 193 3.61 -2.45 0.18
C SER A 193 4.67 -3.37 0.78
N LYS A 194 5.88 -2.88 1.13
CA LYS A 194 7.00 -3.66 1.69
C LYS A 194 7.53 -4.85 0.83
N ASP A 195 7.04 -5.02 -0.39
CA ASP A 195 7.40 -6.12 -1.30
C ASP A 195 8.27 -5.68 -2.48
N TRP A 196 8.79 -6.64 -3.25
CA TRP A 196 9.33 -6.40 -4.61
C TRP A 196 8.22 -6.11 -5.64
N SER A 197 7.06 -5.60 -5.20
CA SER A 197 6.29 -4.64 -5.98
C SER A 197 7.12 -3.36 -6.16
N LEU A 198 8.21 -3.49 -6.90
CA LEU A 198 8.61 -2.50 -7.87
C LEU A 198 7.30 -1.99 -8.49
N GLU A 199 7.08 -0.68 -8.45
CA GLU A 199 6.09 -0.05 -9.33
C GLU A 199 6.66 -0.11 -10.76
N LEU A 200 6.83 -1.33 -11.29
CA LEU A 200 7.31 -1.63 -12.65
C LEU A 200 6.47 -0.81 -13.64
N GLY A 201 5.17 -0.78 -13.37
CA GLY A 201 4.26 0.27 -13.81
C GLY A 201 4.56 1.61 -13.17
N SER A 202 5.60 2.30 -13.68
CA SER A 202 5.45 3.74 -13.86
C SER A 202 4.10 3.97 -14.53
N HIS A 203 3.23 4.80 -13.94
CA HIS A 203 1.85 4.94 -14.44
C HIS A 203 1.82 5.27 -15.95
N ALA A 204 2.84 6.00 -16.42
CA ALA A 204 3.14 6.27 -17.83
C ALA A 204 3.24 5.02 -18.72
N GLY A 205 4.01 4.00 -18.33
CA GLY A 205 4.24 2.79 -19.14
C GLY A 205 2.96 2.02 -19.43
N TRP A 206 2.14 1.79 -18.38
CA TRP A 206 0.83 1.18 -18.55
C TRP A 206 -0.16 2.11 -19.27
N ALA A 207 -0.21 3.41 -18.94
CA ALA A 207 -1.11 4.36 -19.58
C ALA A 207 -0.85 4.54 -21.09
N MET A 208 0.36 4.24 -21.55
CA MET A 208 0.72 4.16 -22.96
C MET A 208 0.32 2.82 -23.59
N LEU A 209 0.66 1.68 -22.97
CA LEU A 209 0.27 0.35 -23.46
C LEU A 209 -1.25 0.18 -23.57
N ALA A 210 -2.02 0.70 -22.61
CA ALA A 210 -3.47 0.64 -22.59
C ALA A 210 -4.15 1.35 -23.77
N ARG A 211 -3.42 2.20 -24.52
CA ARG A 211 -3.92 2.94 -25.69
C ARG A 211 -3.73 2.19 -27.02
N CYS A 212 -2.96 1.10 -27.04
CA CYS A 212 -2.67 0.30 -28.23
C CYS A 212 -2.77 -1.23 -27.96
N PRO A 213 -3.93 -1.73 -27.49
CA PRO A 213 -4.13 -3.16 -27.20
C PRO A 213 -3.88 -4.08 -28.41
N GLU A 214 -4.14 -3.59 -29.61
CA GLU A 214 -3.88 -4.30 -30.88
C GLU A 214 -2.39 -4.59 -31.13
N ARG A 215 -1.48 -3.90 -30.43
CA ARG A 215 -0.02 -4.08 -30.55
C ARG A 215 0.62 -4.88 -29.43
N TRP A 216 -0.13 -5.30 -28.41
CA TRP A 216 0.44 -6.02 -27.26
C TRP A 216 1.22 -7.27 -27.66
N ALA A 217 0.72 -8.06 -28.61
CA ALA A 217 1.41 -9.27 -29.09
C ALA A 217 2.74 -8.97 -29.82
N GLU A 218 2.81 -7.87 -30.57
CA GLU A 218 4.04 -7.39 -31.22
C GLU A 218 5.05 -6.89 -30.17
N LEU A 219 4.59 -6.09 -29.22
CA LEU A 219 5.41 -5.46 -28.18
C LEU A 219 5.97 -6.48 -27.18
N VAL A 220 5.21 -7.53 -26.82
CA VAL A 220 5.68 -8.65 -26.00
C VAL A 220 6.83 -9.42 -26.66
N ALA A 221 6.86 -9.47 -28.00
CA ALA A 221 7.93 -10.08 -28.78
C ALA A 221 9.12 -9.12 -29.06
N HIS A 222 9.08 -7.88 -28.58
CA HIS A 222 10.11 -6.88 -28.86
C HIS A 222 11.43 -7.24 -28.14
N PRO A 223 12.59 -7.27 -28.83
CA PRO A 223 13.83 -7.81 -28.25
C PRO A 223 14.39 -7.01 -27.07
N THR A 224 14.05 -5.73 -26.95
CA THR A 224 14.50 -4.86 -25.84
C THR A 224 13.39 -4.46 -24.87
N LEU A 225 12.12 -4.50 -25.29
CA LEU A 225 10.98 -4.02 -24.48
C LEU A 225 10.04 -5.16 -24.06
N GLY A 226 10.21 -6.36 -24.62
CA GLY A 226 9.32 -7.50 -24.42
C GLY A 226 9.15 -7.85 -22.94
N ALA A 227 10.24 -8.02 -22.20
CA ALA A 227 10.18 -8.31 -20.76
C ALA A 227 9.39 -7.25 -19.98
N ALA A 228 9.69 -5.96 -20.21
CA ALA A 228 8.97 -4.83 -19.60
C ALA A 228 7.46 -4.89 -19.88
N VAL A 229 7.07 -5.16 -21.13
CA VAL A 229 5.66 -5.27 -21.52
C VAL A 229 4.99 -6.52 -20.91
N GLN A 230 5.70 -7.64 -20.83
CA GLN A 230 5.20 -8.88 -20.23
C GLN A 230 4.90 -8.69 -18.73
N HIS A 231 5.79 -8.06 -17.96
CA HIS A 231 5.50 -7.74 -16.55
C HIS A 231 4.30 -6.79 -16.41
N LEU A 232 4.24 -5.69 -17.16
CA LEU A 232 3.13 -4.73 -17.09
C LEU A 232 1.77 -5.36 -17.40
N LEU A 233 1.72 -6.30 -18.35
CA LEU A 233 0.50 -7.05 -18.66
C LEU A 233 0.10 -7.99 -17.52
N LEU A 234 1.06 -8.74 -16.94
CA LEU A 234 0.80 -9.62 -15.79
C LEU A 234 0.30 -8.82 -14.57
N ASP A 235 0.99 -7.73 -14.23
CA ASP A 235 0.66 -6.90 -13.06
C ASP A 235 -0.72 -6.23 -13.20
N LYS A 236 -1.13 -5.83 -14.42
CA LYS A 236 -2.50 -5.32 -14.61
C LYS A 236 -3.56 -6.43 -14.58
N ALA A 237 -3.25 -7.64 -15.07
CA ALA A 237 -4.16 -8.78 -14.96
C ALA A 237 -4.42 -9.13 -13.48
N GLU A 238 -3.37 -9.11 -12.66
CA GLU A 238 -3.44 -9.23 -11.19
C GLU A 238 -4.25 -8.09 -10.55
N THR A 239 -3.92 -6.83 -10.84
CA THR A 239 -4.65 -5.67 -10.31
C THR A 239 -6.15 -5.77 -10.62
N ARG A 240 -6.52 -6.19 -11.84
CA ARG A 240 -7.92 -6.38 -12.22
C ARG A 240 -8.58 -7.55 -11.49
N ALA A 241 -7.89 -8.66 -11.29
CA ALA A 241 -8.43 -9.77 -10.49
C ALA A 241 -8.71 -9.35 -9.03
N LEU A 242 -7.83 -8.52 -8.44
CA LEU A 242 -8.03 -7.93 -7.11
C LEU A 242 -9.21 -6.93 -7.10
N GLU A 243 -9.33 -6.06 -8.10
CA GLU A 243 -10.48 -5.15 -8.28
C GLU A 243 -11.80 -5.93 -8.38
N GLU A 244 -11.84 -7.02 -9.16
CA GLU A 244 -13.02 -7.89 -9.29
C GLU A 244 -13.33 -8.66 -8.00
N ALA A 245 -12.33 -9.19 -7.29
CA ALA A 245 -12.52 -9.86 -6.01
C ALA A 245 -13.06 -8.92 -4.93
N ARG A 246 -12.53 -7.69 -4.84
CA ARG A 246 -13.04 -6.61 -3.97
C ARG A 246 -14.46 -6.21 -4.32
N SER A 247 -14.79 -6.18 -5.61
CA SER A 247 -16.16 -5.89 -6.07
C SER A 247 -17.12 -7.00 -5.62
N ARG A 248 -16.77 -8.27 -5.85
CA ARG A 248 -17.58 -9.43 -5.44
C ARG A 248 -17.83 -9.47 -3.93
N THR A 249 -16.85 -9.11 -3.10
CA THR A 249 -17.06 -9.05 -1.64
C THR A 249 -17.91 -7.85 -1.21
N ALA A 250 -17.79 -6.70 -1.89
CA ALA A 250 -18.60 -5.51 -1.60
C ALA A 250 -20.11 -5.67 -1.91
N PHE A 251 -20.48 -6.53 -2.87
CA PHE A 251 -21.88 -6.81 -3.24
C PHE A 251 -22.58 -7.86 -2.34
N THR A 252 -21.99 -8.27 -1.22
CA THR A 252 -22.59 -9.26 -0.29
C THR A 252 -23.65 -8.67 0.67
N VAL A 253 -24.19 -7.48 0.37
CA VAL A 253 -25.28 -6.85 1.14
C VAL A 253 -26.51 -6.64 0.23
N ASP A 254 -27.48 -7.54 0.37
CA ASP A 254 -28.90 -7.42 -0.02
C ASP A 254 -29.34 -7.36 -1.51
N GLU A 255 -28.52 -7.72 -2.51
CA GLU A 255 -29.03 -7.96 -3.88
C GLU A 255 -28.76 -9.38 -4.40
N GLU A 256 -29.79 -10.01 -4.99
CA GLU A 256 -29.66 -11.29 -5.71
C GLU A 256 -28.62 -11.15 -6.83
N PRO A 257 -27.76 -12.18 -7.06
CA PRO A 257 -26.73 -12.09 -8.07
C PRO A 257 -27.37 -12.06 -9.47
N ALA A 258 -27.47 -10.86 -10.04
CA ALA A 258 -27.70 -10.69 -11.46
C ALA A 258 -26.68 -11.56 -12.20
N ALA A 259 -27.17 -12.44 -13.09
CA ALA A 259 -26.37 -13.49 -13.70
C ALA A 259 -25.06 -12.92 -14.23
N ALA A 260 -23.94 -13.33 -13.63
CA ALA A 260 -22.65 -12.74 -13.92
C ALA A 260 -22.32 -12.92 -15.40
N GLU A 261 -22.45 -11.84 -16.18
CA GLU A 261 -21.79 -11.75 -17.48
C GLU A 261 -20.33 -12.05 -17.24
N ALA A 262 -19.83 -13.14 -17.84
CA ALA A 262 -18.49 -13.63 -17.57
C ALA A 262 -17.48 -12.53 -17.91
N ALA A 263 -16.93 -11.89 -16.87
CA ALA A 263 -16.04 -10.76 -17.02
C ALA A 263 -14.94 -11.13 -18.01
N GLU A 264 -14.83 -10.35 -19.10
CA GLU A 264 -13.88 -10.69 -20.17
C GLU A 264 -12.48 -10.82 -19.57
N PRO A 265 -11.78 -11.96 -19.75
CA PRO A 265 -10.52 -12.21 -19.08
C PRO A 265 -9.52 -11.12 -19.45
N ALA A 266 -8.87 -10.54 -18.44
CA ALA A 266 -7.99 -9.37 -18.59
C ALA A 266 -6.95 -9.51 -19.73
N LEU A 267 -6.52 -10.73 -20.02
CA LEU A 267 -5.65 -11.09 -21.14
C LEU A 267 -6.12 -12.41 -21.80
N SER A 268 -5.91 -12.51 -23.12
CA SER A 268 -6.18 -13.74 -23.88
C SER A 268 -5.25 -14.89 -23.46
N LYS A 269 -5.65 -16.15 -23.71
CA LYS A 269 -4.82 -17.33 -23.39
C LYS A 269 -3.49 -17.35 -24.17
N GLU A 270 -3.46 -16.73 -25.34
CA GLU A 270 -2.27 -16.58 -26.20
C GLU A 270 -1.32 -15.51 -25.65
N LEU A 271 -1.85 -14.35 -25.22
CA LEU A 271 -1.03 -13.28 -24.66
C LEU A 271 -0.45 -13.65 -23.29
N LEU A 272 -1.22 -14.36 -22.45
CA LEU A 272 -0.72 -14.94 -21.20
C LEU A 272 0.44 -15.91 -21.44
N ARG A 273 0.34 -16.80 -22.45
CA ARG A 273 1.44 -17.69 -22.86
C ARG A 273 2.69 -16.91 -23.28
N ALA A 274 2.51 -15.81 -24.00
CA ALA A 274 3.62 -14.97 -24.43
C ALA A 274 4.28 -14.20 -23.26
N CYS A 275 3.58 -14.03 -22.13
CA CYS A 275 4.11 -13.42 -20.90
C CYS A 275 4.73 -14.42 -19.90
N LEU A 276 4.68 -15.73 -20.18
CA LEU A 276 5.27 -16.75 -19.30
C LEU A 276 6.76 -16.57 -18.98
N PRO A 277 7.65 -16.08 -19.88
CA PRO A 277 9.06 -15.85 -19.53
C PRO A 277 9.24 -14.88 -18.34
N ALA A 278 8.39 -13.85 -18.27
CA ALA A 278 8.36 -12.85 -17.19
C ALA A 278 7.65 -13.33 -15.91
N LEU A 279 6.97 -14.48 -15.94
CA LEU A 279 6.23 -15.03 -14.80
C LEU A 279 7.18 -15.34 -13.63
N CYS A 280 8.31 -15.97 -13.94
CA CYS A 280 9.26 -16.50 -12.96
C CYS A 280 10.33 -15.49 -12.49
N LEU A 281 10.23 -14.22 -12.91
CA LEU A 281 11.12 -13.12 -12.50
C LEU A 281 12.64 -13.47 -12.62
N PRO A 282 13.11 -14.03 -13.75
CA PRO A 282 14.50 -14.51 -13.88
C PRO A 282 15.55 -13.42 -13.61
N GLU A 283 15.21 -12.15 -13.86
CA GLU A 283 16.01 -10.96 -13.57
C GLU A 283 16.36 -10.84 -12.07
N LEU A 284 15.44 -11.25 -11.19
CA LEU A 284 15.62 -11.18 -9.75
C LEU A 284 16.48 -12.31 -9.19
N SER A 285 16.82 -13.32 -10.01
CA SER A 285 17.66 -14.43 -9.56
C SER A 285 19.06 -13.96 -9.15
N GLU A 286 19.71 -13.07 -9.90
CA GLU A 286 21.11 -12.66 -9.68
C GLU A 286 21.33 -11.63 -8.56
N LEU A 287 20.31 -11.35 -7.75
CA LEU A 287 20.35 -10.31 -6.73
C LEU A 287 21.22 -10.66 -5.51
N PRO A 288 21.81 -9.64 -4.82
CA PRO A 288 22.50 -9.85 -3.55
C PRO A 288 21.53 -10.34 -2.46
N ASN A 289 22.09 -10.98 -1.42
CA ASN A 289 21.34 -11.61 -0.32
C ASN A 289 20.30 -12.64 -0.79
N PRO A 290 20.74 -13.82 -1.30
CA PRO A 290 19.89 -14.77 -2.02
C PRO A 290 18.71 -15.30 -1.19
N THR A 291 18.83 -15.39 0.13
CA THR A 291 17.73 -15.84 1.01
C THR A 291 16.57 -14.85 1.06
N VAL A 292 16.85 -13.54 1.09
CA VAL A 292 15.82 -12.50 1.12
C VAL A 292 15.22 -12.28 -0.27
N SER A 293 16.06 -12.23 -1.31
CA SER A 293 15.58 -12.08 -2.68
C SER A 293 14.76 -13.30 -3.12
N ALA A 294 15.23 -14.52 -2.88
CA ALA A 294 14.50 -15.72 -3.30
C ALA A 294 13.16 -15.90 -2.57
N ARG A 295 13.10 -15.65 -1.25
CA ARG A 295 11.85 -15.76 -0.47
C ARG A 295 10.78 -14.79 -1.00
N ARG A 296 11.15 -13.53 -1.25
CA ARG A 296 10.21 -12.53 -1.79
C ARG A 296 9.85 -12.79 -3.25
N THR A 297 10.78 -13.29 -4.06
CA THR A 297 10.52 -13.66 -5.46
C THR A 297 9.52 -14.83 -5.52
N LEU A 298 9.68 -15.84 -4.67
CA LEU A 298 8.74 -16.95 -4.53
C LEU A 298 7.34 -16.44 -4.15
N HIS A 299 7.25 -15.56 -3.15
CA HIS A 299 5.99 -14.94 -2.72
C HIS A 299 5.30 -14.17 -3.85
N HIS A 300 6.05 -13.35 -4.61
CA HIS A 300 5.49 -12.61 -5.75
C HIS A 300 4.96 -13.52 -6.85
N ILE A 301 5.63 -14.64 -7.13
CA ILE A 301 5.14 -15.66 -8.07
C ILE A 301 3.86 -16.31 -7.53
N ALA A 302 3.81 -16.62 -6.23
CA ALA A 302 2.66 -17.24 -5.59
C ALA A 302 1.44 -16.30 -5.60
N ASP A 303 1.63 -15.02 -5.30
CA ASP A 303 0.59 -14.00 -5.35
C ASP A 303 0.02 -13.83 -6.77
N ARG A 304 0.88 -13.73 -7.80
CA ARG A 304 0.44 -13.70 -9.21
C ARG A 304 -0.40 -14.92 -9.58
N VAL A 305 0.00 -16.12 -9.14
CA VAL A 305 -0.74 -17.37 -9.39
C VAL A 305 -2.05 -17.41 -8.62
N ARG A 306 -2.08 -16.97 -7.35
CA ARG A 306 -3.28 -16.88 -6.52
C ARG A 306 -4.31 -15.91 -7.11
N ASN A 307 -3.83 -14.78 -7.65
CA ASN A 307 -4.65 -13.77 -8.32
C ASN A 307 -5.06 -14.18 -9.75
N ASN A 308 -4.35 -15.11 -10.39
CA ASN A 308 -4.70 -15.61 -11.73
C ASN A 308 -4.40 -17.12 -11.89
N PRO A 309 -5.29 -18.01 -11.39
CA PRO A 309 -5.05 -19.47 -11.38
C PRO A 309 -4.84 -20.12 -12.76
N ARG A 310 -5.19 -19.41 -13.85
CA ARG A 310 -4.92 -19.85 -15.23
C ARG A 310 -3.42 -19.92 -15.54
N LEU A 311 -2.58 -19.27 -14.74
CA LEU A 311 -1.11 -19.35 -14.88
C LEU A 311 -0.59 -20.75 -14.53
N THR A 312 -1.20 -21.44 -13.56
CA THR A 312 -0.87 -22.84 -13.22
C THR A 312 -1.13 -23.77 -14.42
N GLU A 313 -2.29 -23.67 -15.07
CA GLU A 313 -2.60 -24.45 -16.30
C GLU A 313 -1.62 -24.18 -17.47
N LEU A 314 -1.03 -22.98 -17.51
CA LEU A 314 -0.27 -22.50 -18.66
C LEU A 314 1.24 -22.69 -18.50
N GLY A 315 1.75 -22.70 -17.27
CA GLY A 315 3.17 -22.66 -16.96
C GLY A 315 3.61 -23.53 -15.77
N ALA A 316 2.84 -24.54 -15.37
CA ALA A 316 3.17 -25.44 -14.25
C ALA A 316 4.66 -25.85 -14.20
N ASP A 317 5.20 -26.42 -15.28
CA ASP A 317 6.61 -26.87 -15.33
C ASP A 317 7.62 -25.73 -15.06
N GLN A 318 7.29 -24.50 -15.47
CA GLN A 318 8.14 -23.33 -15.28
C GLN A 318 8.03 -22.78 -13.85
N LEU A 319 6.81 -22.77 -13.30
CA LEU A 319 6.54 -22.40 -11.92
C LEU A 319 7.23 -23.35 -10.93
N HIS A 320 7.10 -24.66 -11.17
CA HIS A 320 7.74 -25.70 -10.34
C HIS A 320 9.28 -25.56 -10.39
N ALA A 321 9.86 -25.46 -11.59
CA ALA A 321 11.31 -25.30 -11.76
C ALA A 321 11.84 -23.99 -11.16
N ALA A 322 11.06 -22.90 -11.21
CA ALA A 322 11.41 -21.64 -10.57
C ALA A 322 11.35 -21.75 -9.04
N ALA A 323 10.29 -22.35 -8.48
CA ALA A 323 10.16 -22.57 -7.04
C ALA A 323 11.33 -23.40 -6.48
N ASP A 324 11.68 -24.50 -7.13
CA ASP A 324 12.81 -25.34 -6.73
C ASP A 324 14.14 -24.57 -6.79
N ALA A 325 14.41 -23.85 -7.88
CA ALA A 325 15.63 -23.05 -8.02
C ALA A 325 15.72 -21.93 -6.96
N LEU A 326 14.59 -21.35 -6.55
CA LEU A 326 14.52 -20.34 -5.48
C LEU A 326 14.75 -20.94 -4.10
N VAL A 327 14.22 -22.14 -3.81
CA VAL A 327 14.48 -22.87 -2.57
C VAL A 327 15.96 -23.22 -2.42
N ASP A 328 16.54 -23.83 -3.44
CA ASP A 328 17.96 -24.23 -3.47
C ASP A 328 18.90 -23.02 -3.33
N ARG A 329 18.68 -21.99 -4.16
CA ARG A 329 19.53 -20.79 -4.17
C ARG A 329 19.41 -19.98 -2.89
N GLY A 330 18.16 -19.81 -2.40
CA GLY A 330 17.86 -19.05 -1.21
C GLY A 330 18.15 -19.79 0.09
N ARG A 331 18.37 -21.11 0.05
CA ARG A 331 18.41 -22.00 1.21
C ARG A 331 17.18 -21.82 2.09
N LEU A 332 16.00 -21.72 1.46
CA LEU A 332 14.79 -21.27 2.14
C LEU A 332 14.34 -22.22 3.27
N LEU A 333 14.74 -23.49 3.17
CA LEU A 333 14.46 -24.55 4.13
C LEU A 333 15.52 -24.69 5.24
N GLU A 334 16.65 -23.97 5.19
CA GLU A 334 17.56 -23.85 6.33
C GLU A 334 16.86 -23.01 7.42
N LEU A 335 16.53 -23.65 8.56
CA LEU A 335 15.91 -22.99 9.71
C LEU A 335 16.82 -21.85 10.21
N PRO A 336 16.37 -20.58 10.19
CA PRO A 336 17.09 -19.52 10.86
C PRO A 336 17.03 -19.77 12.37
N GLU A 337 18.08 -19.42 13.11
CA GLU A 337 17.99 -19.36 14.57
C GLU A 337 16.96 -18.28 14.95
N LYS A 338 15.96 -18.66 15.77
CA LYS A 338 14.97 -17.70 16.29
C LYS A 338 15.70 -16.71 17.20
N GLN A 339 15.83 -15.47 16.75
CA GLN A 339 16.46 -14.40 17.54
C GLN A 339 15.44 -13.80 18.51
N ASP A 340 15.89 -13.46 19.72
CA ASP A 340 15.08 -12.69 20.67
C ASP A 340 14.62 -11.38 20.00
N ASN A 341 13.30 -11.15 19.99
CA ASN A 341 12.58 -10.05 19.30
C ASN A 341 12.30 -10.21 17.78
N ASP A 342 12.49 -11.39 17.18
CA ASP A 342 12.09 -11.63 15.77
C ASP A 342 10.60 -12.00 15.64
N TYR A 343 9.72 -11.02 15.85
CA TYR A 343 8.25 -11.18 15.76
C TYR A 343 7.73 -11.61 14.37
N GLU A 344 8.57 -11.55 13.32
CA GLU A 344 8.18 -11.99 11.98
C GLU A 344 8.58 -13.46 11.69
N TYR A 345 9.33 -14.12 12.58
CA TYR A 345 9.89 -15.47 12.37
C TYR A 345 8.86 -16.49 11.87
N GLU A 346 7.82 -16.73 12.67
CA GLU A 346 6.72 -17.65 12.36
C GLU A 346 5.97 -17.21 11.10
N GLY A 347 5.77 -15.89 10.95
CA GLY A 347 5.13 -15.29 9.80
C GLY A 347 5.88 -15.47 8.48
N ARG A 348 7.20 -15.75 8.51
CA ARG A 348 8.01 -16.08 7.33
C ARG A 348 8.00 -17.58 7.03
N ILE A 349 7.96 -18.44 8.04
CA ILE A 349 7.84 -19.91 7.86
C ILE A 349 6.46 -20.27 7.30
N ARG A 350 5.38 -19.73 7.86
CA ARG A 350 4.00 -19.97 7.35
C ARG A 350 3.84 -19.52 5.90
N ARG A 351 4.29 -18.31 5.56
CA ARG A 351 4.25 -17.80 4.17
C ARG A 351 5.04 -18.67 3.21
N LEU A 352 6.25 -19.11 3.60
CA LEU A 352 7.03 -20.05 2.78
C LEU A 352 6.28 -21.37 2.53
N ALA A 353 5.59 -21.92 3.56
CA ALA A 353 4.78 -23.12 3.42
C ALA A 353 3.56 -22.90 2.50
N GLU A 354 2.85 -21.78 2.63
CA GLU A 354 1.72 -21.39 1.77
C GLU A 354 2.15 -21.18 0.31
N ASP A 355 3.29 -20.51 0.07
CA ASP A 355 3.83 -20.27 -1.27
C ASP A 355 4.32 -21.58 -1.92
N LEU A 356 4.96 -22.47 -1.15
CA LEU A 356 5.37 -23.80 -1.64
C LEU A 356 4.19 -24.75 -1.84
N ALA A 357 3.13 -24.67 -1.03
CA ALA A 357 1.89 -25.40 -1.28
C ALA A 357 1.28 -25.05 -2.64
N LEU A 358 1.38 -23.79 -3.08
CA LEU A 358 0.84 -23.32 -4.35
C LEU A 358 1.75 -23.60 -5.56
N LEU A 359 3.08 -23.58 -5.37
CA LEU A 359 4.06 -23.59 -6.48
C LEU A 359 4.99 -24.81 -6.53
N GLY A 360 5.10 -25.58 -5.44
CA GLY A 360 6.07 -26.66 -5.31
C GLY A 360 5.60 -27.96 -5.96
N ALA A 361 6.52 -28.67 -6.60
CA ALA A 361 6.31 -30.06 -7.04
C ALA A 361 7.42 -31.02 -6.59
N ASN A 362 8.48 -30.52 -5.95
CA ASN A 362 9.52 -31.35 -5.35
C ASN A 362 9.06 -31.88 -3.97
N PRO A 363 8.92 -33.20 -3.79
CA PRO A 363 8.45 -33.79 -2.53
C PRO A 363 9.38 -33.51 -1.36
N ASP A 364 10.70 -33.39 -1.58
CA ASP A 364 11.67 -33.11 -0.52
C ASP A 364 11.53 -31.67 -0.01
N HIS A 365 11.24 -30.72 -0.90
CA HIS A 365 10.98 -29.32 -0.52
C HIS A 365 9.68 -29.17 0.27
N LEU A 366 8.62 -29.87 -0.18
CA LEU A 366 7.32 -29.89 0.50
C LEU A 366 7.39 -30.57 1.88
N ALA A 367 8.15 -31.67 1.99
CA ALA A 367 8.44 -32.31 3.28
C ALA A 367 9.25 -31.41 4.22
N GLY A 368 10.24 -30.67 3.69
CA GLY A 368 10.98 -29.67 4.46
C GLY A 368 10.08 -28.54 5.00
N ALA A 369 9.12 -28.07 4.21
CA ALA A 369 8.13 -27.09 4.66
C ALA A 369 7.21 -27.65 5.77
N CYS A 370 6.76 -28.91 5.65
CA CYS A 370 6.02 -29.59 6.72
C CYS A 370 6.82 -29.66 8.03
N ALA A 371 8.11 -30.02 7.94
CA ALA A 371 9.00 -30.09 9.10
C ALA A 371 9.24 -28.70 9.75
N GLN A 372 9.37 -27.63 8.96
CA GLN A 372 9.47 -26.27 9.50
C GLN A 372 8.18 -25.83 10.21
N LEU A 373 6.99 -26.14 9.67
CA LEU A 373 5.73 -25.88 10.37
C LEU A 373 5.64 -26.65 11.69
N ALA A 374 6.02 -27.94 11.69
CA ALA A 374 6.02 -28.78 12.89
C ALA A 374 6.99 -28.27 13.98
N SER A 375 8.05 -27.54 13.60
CA SER A 375 9.02 -26.93 14.53
C SER A 375 8.60 -25.56 15.08
N LEU A 376 7.47 -25.00 14.66
CA LEU A 376 6.92 -23.78 15.26
C LEU A 376 6.42 -24.06 16.68
N ASP A 377 6.47 -23.04 17.54
CA ASP A 377 5.92 -23.11 18.88
C ASP A 377 4.41 -23.44 18.85
N GLN A 378 3.93 -24.13 19.90
CA GLN A 378 2.51 -24.47 20.04
C GLN A 378 1.68 -23.20 20.37
N PRO A 379 0.39 -23.17 19.99
CA PRO A 379 -0.50 -22.04 20.27
C PRO A 379 -0.52 -21.66 21.76
N ALA A 380 -0.12 -20.43 22.06
CA ALA A 380 0.07 -19.95 23.43
C ALA A 380 -1.26 -19.82 24.19
N VAL A 381 -2.37 -19.58 23.48
CA VAL A 381 -3.72 -19.45 24.04
C VAL A 381 -4.23 -20.76 24.69
N VAL A 382 -3.51 -21.89 24.56
CA VAL A 382 -3.98 -23.22 24.99
C VAL A 382 -2.96 -24.04 25.83
N SER A 383 -1.94 -23.40 26.43
CA SER A 383 -0.86 -24.10 27.15
C SER A 383 -1.25 -24.72 28.52
N PRO A 384 -0.77 -25.92 28.90
CA PRO A 384 -1.25 -26.65 30.08
C PRO A 384 -0.44 -26.49 31.40
N LEU A 385 -1.18 -26.24 32.49
CA LEU A 385 -0.88 -26.47 33.93
C LEU A 385 0.23 -25.64 34.64
N PRO A 386 0.19 -25.51 36.00
CA PRO A 386 -0.73 -26.15 36.95
C PRO A 386 -1.47 -25.20 37.94
N SER A 387 -2.82 -25.23 37.98
CA SER A 387 -3.57 -25.73 39.17
C SER A 387 -5.10 -25.58 39.09
N ARG A 388 -5.79 -26.72 38.93
CA ARG A 388 -7.10 -27.12 39.51
C ARG A 388 -8.32 -26.17 39.59
N THR A 389 -8.33 -24.99 38.96
CA THR A 389 -9.43 -24.01 39.16
C THR A 389 -9.94 -23.29 37.90
N LEU A 390 -10.26 -24.07 36.84
CA LEU A 390 -11.35 -23.90 35.84
C LEU A 390 -11.46 -22.58 34.99
N ILE A 391 -11.49 -22.54 33.63
CA ILE A 391 -11.68 -21.28 32.77
C ILE A 391 -13.13 -20.93 32.36
N ARG A 392 -13.55 -19.65 32.42
CA ARG A 392 -14.65 -19.09 31.62
C ARG A 392 -14.35 -17.64 31.21
N VAL A 393 -14.78 -17.25 30.02
CA VAL A 393 -14.82 -15.87 29.50
C VAL A 393 -16.27 -15.60 29.09
N PHE A 394 -16.72 -14.33 29.17
CA PHE A 394 -18.15 -14.01 29.07
C PHE A 394 -18.70 -14.02 27.63
N GLY A 395 -19.71 -14.86 27.39
CA GLY A 395 -20.60 -14.81 26.22
C GLY A 395 -21.87 -15.62 26.44
N GLU A 396 -23.02 -15.16 25.91
CA GLU A 396 -24.30 -15.91 25.92
C GLU A 396 -24.40 -16.91 24.74
N ASP A 397 -23.30 -17.11 23.99
CA ASP A 397 -23.26 -17.82 22.72
C ASP A 397 -22.29 -19.01 22.81
N PRO A 398 -22.77 -20.26 22.88
CA PRO A 398 -21.93 -21.45 23.07
C PRO A 398 -21.05 -21.78 21.86
N ASP A 399 -21.31 -21.21 20.68
CA ASP A 399 -20.43 -21.40 19.51
C ASP A 399 -19.20 -20.46 19.53
N ARG A 400 -19.21 -19.44 20.39
CA ARG A 400 -18.11 -18.47 20.50
C ARG A 400 -16.88 -19.01 21.25
N ASP A 401 -17.08 -20.03 22.08
CA ASP A 401 -16.09 -20.59 22.99
C ASP A 401 -15.43 -21.88 22.46
N ARG A 402 -15.70 -22.27 21.20
CA ARG A 402 -15.04 -23.43 20.58
C ARG A 402 -13.53 -23.16 20.40
N PRO A 403 -12.64 -24.15 20.63
CA PRO A 403 -11.20 -23.99 20.43
C PRO A 403 -10.84 -23.46 19.03
N ALA A 404 -11.56 -23.91 18.00
CA ALA A 404 -11.42 -23.42 16.62
C ALA A 404 -11.63 -21.89 16.51
N THR A 405 -12.69 -21.37 17.11
CA THR A 405 -13.05 -19.93 17.07
C THR A 405 -12.09 -19.06 17.91
N LEU A 406 -11.52 -19.61 18.98
CA LEU A 406 -10.48 -18.94 19.76
C LEU A 406 -9.16 -18.84 18.97
N LEU A 407 -8.71 -19.94 18.33
CA LEU A 407 -7.55 -19.93 17.44
C LEU A 407 -7.74 -19.02 16.21
N GLU A 408 -8.97 -18.88 15.71
CA GLU A 408 -9.33 -17.90 14.67
C GLU A 408 -9.15 -16.46 15.15
N ARG A 409 -9.78 -16.11 16.28
CA ARG A 409 -9.71 -14.76 16.88
C ARG A 409 -8.29 -14.31 17.17
N HIS A 410 -7.42 -15.21 17.62
CA HIS A 410 -6.01 -14.91 17.93
C HIS A 410 -5.05 -15.16 16.75
N SER A 411 -5.55 -15.59 15.58
CA SER A 411 -4.74 -15.90 14.39
C SER A 411 -3.70 -17.02 14.57
N GLU A 412 -3.88 -17.87 15.58
CA GLU A 412 -2.99 -19.02 15.88
C GLU A 412 -3.31 -20.24 15.00
N HIS A 413 -4.56 -20.37 14.50
CA HIS A 413 -4.97 -21.40 13.53
C HIS A 413 -4.14 -21.44 12.23
N ARG A 414 -3.38 -20.38 11.91
CA ARG A 414 -2.67 -20.24 10.63
C ARG A 414 -1.62 -21.33 10.39
N ARG A 415 -1.08 -21.96 11.44
CA ARG A 415 -0.18 -23.12 11.30
C ARG A 415 -0.91 -24.33 10.70
N ALA A 416 -2.07 -24.67 11.27
CA ALA A 416 -2.95 -25.71 10.76
C ALA A 416 -3.48 -25.40 9.34
N GLN A 417 -3.81 -24.13 9.07
CA GLN A 417 -4.23 -23.67 7.73
C GLN A 417 -3.13 -23.87 6.68
N ALA A 418 -1.88 -23.50 6.97
CA ALA A 418 -0.74 -23.71 6.07
C ALA A 418 -0.45 -25.21 5.84
N LEU A 419 -0.63 -26.05 6.86
CA LEU A 419 -0.51 -27.50 6.71
C LEU A 419 -1.62 -28.11 5.83
N ALA A 420 -2.87 -27.65 5.97
CA ALA A 420 -3.97 -28.06 5.11
C ALA A 420 -3.72 -27.66 3.63
N ALA A 421 -3.16 -26.47 3.39
CA ALA A 421 -2.74 -26.05 2.04
C ALA A 421 -1.65 -26.96 1.47
N LEU A 422 -0.62 -27.32 2.26
CA LEU A 422 0.39 -28.29 1.85
C LEU A 422 -0.21 -29.67 1.56
N ALA A 423 -1.18 -30.14 2.35
CA ALA A 423 -1.87 -31.41 2.13
C ALA A 423 -2.74 -31.41 0.86
N ALA A 424 -3.25 -30.25 0.42
CA ALA A 424 -3.98 -30.11 -0.83
C ALA A 424 -3.08 -30.19 -2.08
N ASN A 425 -1.75 -30.03 -1.95
CA ASN A 425 -0.81 -30.18 -3.06
C ASN A 425 -0.55 -31.68 -3.34
N PRO A 426 -0.75 -32.15 -4.59
CA PRO A 426 -0.66 -33.58 -4.95
C PRO A 426 0.77 -34.14 -4.92
N HIS A 427 1.79 -33.30 -4.79
CA HIS A 427 3.21 -33.70 -4.69
C HIS A 427 3.71 -33.80 -3.25
N THR A 428 2.94 -33.33 -2.26
CA THR A 428 3.34 -33.37 -0.85
C THR A 428 3.32 -34.81 -0.32
N PRO A 429 4.42 -35.32 0.26
CA PRO A 429 4.43 -36.66 0.85
C PRO A 429 3.47 -36.76 2.04
N HIS A 430 2.47 -37.65 1.95
CA HIS A 430 1.48 -37.85 3.02
C HIS A 430 2.15 -38.14 4.38
N ALA A 431 3.27 -38.87 4.40
CA ALA A 431 4.03 -39.16 5.61
C ALA A 431 4.54 -37.89 6.31
N ALA A 432 5.08 -36.92 5.58
CA ALA A 432 5.56 -35.66 6.15
C ALA A 432 4.41 -34.80 6.72
N VAL A 433 3.23 -34.88 6.12
CA VAL A 433 2.01 -34.25 6.65
C VAL A 433 1.53 -34.96 7.91
N SER A 434 1.56 -36.30 7.96
CA SER A 434 1.22 -37.06 9.17
C SER A 434 2.19 -36.80 10.33
N ASP A 435 3.50 -36.70 10.04
CA ASP A 435 4.51 -36.34 11.04
C ASP A 435 4.29 -34.92 11.58
N ALA A 436 3.90 -33.97 10.73
CA ALA A 436 3.55 -32.61 11.14
C ALA A 436 2.22 -32.53 11.91
N LEU A 437 1.21 -33.32 11.54
CA LEU A 437 -0.06 -33.46 12.28
C LEU A 437 0.18 -33.95 13.72
N ALA A 438 1.13 -34.87 13.92
CA ALA A 438 1.50 -35.36 15.25
C ALA A 438 2.20 -34.32 16.14
N ALA A 439 2.64 -33.18 15.58
CA ALA A 439 3.22 -32.05 16.33
C ALA A 439 2.22 -30.90 16.60
N LEU A 440 1.00 -30.99 16.06
CA LEU A 440 -0.05 -29.99 16.30
C LEU A 440 -0.67 -30.14 17.70
N HIS A 441 -1.18 -29.03 18.22
CA HIS A 441 -1.95 -29.03 19.46
C HIS A 441 -3.35 -29.63 19.23
N SER A 442 -3.96 -30.20 20.27
CA SER A 442 -5.32 -30.78 20.22
C SER A 442 -6.37 -29.78 19.69
N ALA A 443 -6.24 -28.51 20.07
CA ALA A 443 -7.09 -27.42 19.58
C ALA A 443 -6.92 -27.14 18.07
N GLU A 444 -5.72 -27.30 17.50
CA GLU A 444 -5.48 -27.15 16.06
C GLU A 444 -6.04 -28.34 15.28
N LEU A 445 -5.95 -29.55 15.82
CA LEU A 445 -6.60 -30.75 15.26
C LEU A 445 -8.13 -30.60 15.27
N ALA A 446 -8.70 -30.03 16.36
CA ALA A 446 -10.11 -29.68 16.42
C ALA A 446 -10.50 -28.59 15.39
N TRP A 447 -9.65 -27.57 15.19
CA TRP A 447 -9.86 -26.59 14.12
C TRP A 447 -9.85 -27.25 12.73
N ILE A 448 -8.93 -28.18 12.47
CA ILE A 448 -8.90 -28.94 11.20
C ILE A 448 -10.23 -29.69 10.99
N ALA A 449 -10.71 -30.41 12.01
CA ALA A 449 -11.95 -31.17 11.93
C ALA A 449 -13.22 -30.30 11.74
N GLU A 450 -13.22 -29.04 12.21
CA GLU A 450 -14.37 -28.14 12.10
C GLU A 450 -14.32 -27.18 10.90
N LYS A 451 -13.12 -26.82 10.40
CA LYS A 451 -12.91 -25.63 9.55
C LYS A 451 -11.97 -25.81 8.36
N ALA A 452 -11.16 -26.86 8.29
CA ALA A 452 -10.18 -26.98 7.20
C ALA A 452 -10.80 -27.52 5.91
N ASP A 453 -10.74 -26.72 4.84
CA ASP A 453 -10.94 -27.20 3.47
C ASP A 453 -9.70 -27.98 3.01
N GLY A 454 -9.66 -29.27 3.31
CA GLY A 454 -8.59 -30.19 2.94
C GLY A 454 -9.10 -31.48 2.26
N PRO A 455 -8.23 -32.28 1.63
CA PRO A 455 -8.64 -33.54 1.01
C PRO A 455 -9.02 -34.59 2.06
N ASP A 456 -9.96 -35.49 1.73
CA ASP A 456 -10.51 -36.50 2.65
C ASP A 456 -9.42 -37.26 3.44
N TRP A 457 -8.33 -37.66 2.78
CA TRP A 457 -7.22 -38.40 3.42
C TRP A 457 -6.51 -37.62 4.52
N PHE A 458 -6.48 -36.28 4.43
CA PHE A 458 -5.87 -35.40 5.42
C PHE A 458 -6.77 -35.25 6.65
N LEU A 459 -8.08 -35.14 6.42
CA LEU A 459 -9.08 -35.09 7.50
C LEU A 459 -9.13 -36.42 8.25
N ASP A 460 -9.10 -37.56 7.54
CA ASP A 460 -8.98 -38.89 8.13
C ASP A 460 -7.68 -39.06 8.93
N ALA A 461 -6.54 -38.56 8.40
CA ALA A 461 -5.26 -38.61 9.08
C ALA A 461 -5.23 -37.74 10.36
N ALA A 462 -5.81 -36.54 10.33
CA ALA A 462 -5.93 -35.67 11.49
C ALA A 462 -6.84 -36.29 12.57
N ALA A 463 -7.96 -36.90 12.18
CA ALA A 463 -8.87 -37.61 13.08
C ALA A 463 -8.26 -38.88 13.70
N ALA A 464 -7.21 -39.44 13.09
CA ALA A 464 -6.48 -40.60 13.59
C ALA A 464 -5.36 -40.24 14.60
N VAL A 465 -5.02 -38.96 14.78
CA VAL A 465 -4.04 -38.53 15.78
C VAL A 465 -4.63 -38.72 17.18
N PRO A 466 -3.96 -39.45 18.10
CA PRO A 466 -4.45 -39.59 19.47
C PRO A 466 -4.45 -38.25 20.20
N VAL A 467 -5.62 -37.78 20.60
CA VAL A 467 -5.74 -36.68 21.57
C VAL A 467 -5.47 -37.26 22.95
N GLU A 468 -4.44 -36.77 23.64
CA GLU A 468 -4.16 -37.12 25.03
C GLU A 468 -5.27 -36.56 25.93
N ASN A 469 -6.24 -37.41 26.29
CA ASN A 469 -7.26 -37.10 27.28
C ASN A 469 -6.65 -37.18 28.68
N GLU A 470 -5.83 -36.20 29.06
CA GLU A 470 -5.51 -35.97 30.47
C GLU A 470 -6.54 -35.00 31.08
N ASP A 471 -7.52 -35.58 31.77
CA ASP A 471 -8.54 -34.88 32.55
C ASP A 471 -7.92 -34.02 33.68
N GLU A 472 -7.49 -32.77 33.42
CA GLU A 472 -7.43 -31.66 34.39
C GLU A 472 -6.97 -30.33 33.72
N ASP A 473 -7.84 -29.64 32.97
CA ASP A 473 -7.61 -28.28 32.40
C ASP A 473 -7.44 -27.20 33.48
N GLY A 474 -6.29 -27.20 34.15
CA GLY A 474 -5.99 -26.44 35.38
C GLY A 474 -5.70 -24.96 35.16
N VAL A 475 -6.62 -24.22 34.54
CA VAL A 475 -6.51 -22.81 34.11
C VAL A 475 -7.71 -22.00 34.66
N LEU A 476 -7.64 -20.67 34.84
CA LEU A 476 -8.52 -19.89 35.76
C LEU A 476 -9.81 -19.23 35.21
N ARG A 477 -10.83 -19.14 36.09
CA ARG A 477 -12.23 -18.73 35.83
C ARG A 477 -12.37 -17.21 35.78
N LEU A 478 -13.25 -16.72 34.91
CA LEU A 478 -14.23 -15.70 35.27
C LEU A 478 -15.63 -16.35 35.24
N LEU A 479 -16.17 -16.66 36.42
CA LEU A 479 -17.49 -17.27 36.57
C LEU A 479 -18.60 -16.29 36.14
N ALA A 480 -19.67 -16.80 35.54
CA ALA A 480 -20.88 -16.01 35.38
C ALA A 480 -21.54 -15.81 36.75
N ASP A 481 -22.33 -14.74 36.90
CA ASP A 481 -22.99 -14.46 38.17
C ASP A 481 -23.94 -15.59 38.63
N ASP A 482 -24.52 -16.35 37.69
CA ASP A 482 -25.38 -17.51 37.95
C ASP A 482 -24.61 -18.76 38.42
N ASP A 483 -23.29 -18.82 38.15
CA ASP A 483 -22.40 -19.80 38.76
C ASP A 483 -21.89 -19.30 40.12
N LEU A 484 -21.61 -18.00 40.24
CA LEU A 484 -21.20 -17.34 41.48
C LEU A 484 -22.27 -17.49 42.57
N ASP A 485 -23.56 -17.42 42.22
CA ASP A 485 -24.69 -17.73 43.13
C ASP A 485 -24.60 -19.12 43.79
N GLN A 486 -23.89 -20.08 43.16
CA GLN A 486 -23.70 -21.43 43.69
C GLN A 486 -22.48 -21.54 44.61
N HIS A 487 -21.66 -20.48 44.71
CA HIS A 487 -20.50 -20.43 45.58
C HIS A 487 -20.86 -19.94 46.99
N PRO A 488 -20.34 -20.54 48.07
CA PRO A 488 -20.67 -20.13 49.44
C PRO A 488 -20.14 -18.74 49.83
N ASP A 489 -19.11 -18.26 49.14
CA ASP A 489 -18.62 -16.88 49.21
C ASP A 489 -18.26 -16.38 47.80
N PRO A 490 -19.18 -15.70 47.10
CA PRO A 490 -18.93 -15.19 45.75
C PRO A 490 -17.96 -14.02 45.74
N ALA A 491 -17.88 -13.23 46.82
CA ALA A 491 -17.01 -12.07 46.91
C ALA A 491 -15.54 -12.47 47.04
N ALA A 492 -15.23 -13.51 47.83
CA ALA A 492 -13.89 -14.08 47.90
C ALA A 492 -13.39 -14.61 46.55
N VAL A 493 -14.28 -15.09 45.67
CA VAL A 493 -13.92 -15.49 44.31
C VAL A 493 -13.50 -14.27 43.48
N LEU A 494 -14.30 -13.19 43.50
CA LEU A 494 -13.94 -11.93 42.82
C LEU A 494 -12.62 -11.35 43.32
N GLN A 495 -12.36 -11.40 44.64
CA GLN A 495 -11.09 -10.95 45.23
C GLN A 495 -9.91 -11.81 44.74
N SER A 496 -10.07 -13.13 44.65
CA SER A 496 -9.00 -14.00 44.13
C SER A 496 -8.64 -13.76 42.66
N TRP A 497 -9.53 -13.16 41.87
CA TRP A 497 -9.21 -12.69 40.51
C TRP A 497 -8.34 -11.42 40.52
N LEU A 498 -8.53 -10.53 41.50
CA LEU A 498 -7.73 -9.30 41.66
C LEU A 498 -6.33 -9.59 42.22
N ASP A 499 -6.21 -10.57 43.11
CA ASP A 499 -4.95 -10.95 43.77
C ASP A 499 -4.01 -11.81 42.89
N SER A 500 -4.47 -12.22 41.69
CA SER A 500 -3.71 -13.09 40.80
C SER A 500 -2.50 -12.38 40.16
N PRO A 501 -1.27 -12.94 40.23
CA PRO A 501 -0.08 -12.32 39.64
C PRO A 501 0.08 -12.59 38.12
N ALA A 502 -0.68 -13.52 37.54
CA ALA A 502 -0.41 -14.10 36.22
C ALA A 502 -1.08 -13.36 35.03
N VAL A 503 -1.18 -12.03 35.09
CA VAL A 503 -2.11 -11.24 34.23
C VAL A 503 -1.44 -10.55 33.03
N ASP A 504 -0.26 -11.02 32.61
CA ASP A 504 0.46 -10.46 31.45
C ASP A 504 0.42 -11.36 30.19
N GLU A 505 -0.09 -12.61 30.26
CA GLU A 505 0.03 -13.58 29.13
C GLU A 505 -1.27 -14.30 28.68
N SER A 506 -2.43 -14.15 29.34
CA SER A 506 -3.68 -14.86 28.90
C SER A 506 -4.99 -14.09 29.04
N LEU A 507 -5.15 -13.23 30.05
CA LEU A 507 -6.27 -12.29 30.18
C LEU A 507 -5.69 -10.89 30.34
N SER A 508 -6.23 -9.91 29.62
CA SER A 508 -5.83 -8.53 29.90
C SER A 508 -6.34 -8.12 31.29
N ARG A 509 -5.54 -7.40 32.08
CA ARG A 509 -5.97 -6.85 33.38
C ARG A 509 -7.34 -6.14 33.28
N SER A 510 -7.56 -5.40 32.20
CA SER A 510 -8.84 -4.73 31.88
C SER A 510 -10.05 -5.67 31.76
N GLU A 511 -9.90 -6.92 31.33
CA GLU A 511 -10.99 -7.89 31.24
C GLU A 511 -11.38 -8.45 32.61
N VAL A 512 -10.41 -8.71 33.49
CA VAL A 512 -10.66 -9.06 34.90
C VAL A 512 -11.37 -7.92 35.61
N TYR A 513 -10.88 -6.69 35.46
CA TYR A 513 -11.49 -5.50 36.04
C TYR A 513 -12.93 -5.30 35.55
N ARG A 514 -13.17 -5.49 34.25
CA ARG A 514 -14.51 -5.42 33.63
C ARG A 514 -15.47 -6.49 34.19
N ALA A 515 -14.99 -7.70 34.48
CA ALA A 515 -15.79 -8.75 35.08
C ALA A 515 -16.21 -8.40 36.52
N VAL A 516 -15.25 -7.96 37.33
CA VAL A 516 -15.49 -7.55 38.73
C VAL A 516 -16.43 -6.32 38.80
N ILE A 517 -16.29 -5.34 37.88
CA ILE A 517 -17.20 -4.18 37.80
C ILE A 517 -18.64 -4.61 37.43
N LYS A 518 -18.81 -5.66 36.62
CA LYS A 518 -20.14 -6.09 36.15
C LYS A 518 -20.87 -7.04 37.10
N SER A 519 -20.14 -7.84 37.88
CA SER A 519 -20.74 -8.87 38.73
C SER A 519 -21.73 -8.30 39.75
N ARG A 520 -22.87 -8.98 39.95
CA ARG A 520 -23.85 -8.69 41.02
C ARG A 520 -23.31 -8.91 42.42
N HIS A 521 -22.21 -9.65 42.55
CA HIS A 521 -21.55 -9.99 43.82
C HIS A 521 -20.41 -9.04 44.20
N ARG A 522 -20.19 -7.98 43.42
CA ARG A 522 -19.13 -6.99 43.66
C ARG A 522 -19.35 -6.23 44.97
N THR A 523 -18.27 -6.03 45.73
CA THR A 523 -18.26 -5.20 46.93
C THR A 523 -17.67 -3.81 46.61
N PRO A 524 -17.92 -2.79 47.46
CA PRO A 524 -17.22 -1.51 47.34
C PRO A 524 -15.70 -1.65 47.41
N ASP A 525 -15.20 -2.58 48.22
CA ASP A 525 -13.76 -2.80 48.41
C ASP A 525 -13.08 -3.36 47.16
N HIS A 526 -13.79 -4.12 46.32
CA HIS A 526 -13.27 -4.51 45.00
C HIS A 526 -13.07 -3.27 44.11
N LEU A 527 -14.05 -2.35 44.07
CA LEU A 527 -13.97 -1.14 43.24
C LEU A 527 -12.81 -0.22 43.64
N LEU A 528 -12.47 -0.14 44.93
CA LEU A 528 -11.35 0.67 45.43
C LEU A 528 -9.97 0.16 44.98
N GLN A 529 -9.85 -1.13 44.68
CA GLN A 529 -8.60 -1.77 44.23
C GLN A 529 -8.36 -1.62 42.72
N LEU A 530 -9.41 -1.35 41.93
CA LEU A 530 -9.33 -1.23 40.47
C LEU A 530 -8.69 0.10 40.02
N PRO A 531 -8.09 0.16 38.82
CA PRO A 531 -7.66 1.42 38.22
C PRO A 531 -8.80 2.43 38.07
N ALA A 532 -8.52 3.70 38.39
CA ALA A 532 -9.53 4.75 38.38
C ALA A 532 -10.12 5.01 36.97
N ASP A 533 -9.33 4.86 35.92
CA ASP A 533 -9.76 5.06 34.54
C ASP A 533 -10.79 4.01 34.08
N GLU A 534 -10.59 2.73 34.42
CA GLU A 534 -11.54 1.65 34.08
C GLU A 534 -12.87 1.81 34.84
N VAL A 535 -12.83 2.21 36.12
CA VAL A 535 -14.02 2.47 36.96
C VAL A 535 -14.81 3.71 36.49
N LEU A 536 -14.14 4.70 35.91
CA LEU A 536 -14.77 5.97 35.49
C LEU A 536 -15.22 5.98 34.02
N SER A 537 -14.64 5.15 33.15
CA SER A 537 -14.85 5.26 31.70
C SER A 537 -15.89 4.31 31.09
N ARG A 538 -16.20 3.16 31.72
CA ARG A 538 -16.67 1.98 30.95
C ARG A 538 -17.95 1.24 31.35
N ASN A 539 -18.70 1.59 32.41
CA ASN A 539 -20.18 1.53 32.45
C ASN A 539 -20.82 1.92 33.80
N GLU A 540 -22.15 2.14 33.77
CA GLU A 540 -23.03 2.53 34.89
C GLU A 540 -22.50 3.74 35.69
N PRO A 541 -22.67 4.97 35.16
CA PRO A 541 -22.23 6.16 35.86
C PRO A 541 -22.81 6.25 37.27
N GLU A 542 -24.00 5.72 37.52
CA GLU A 542 -24.75 5.85 38.78
C GLU A 542 -23.94 5.44 40.03
N LEU A 543 -23.20 4.33 40.01
CA LEU A 543 -22.42 3.87 41.16
C LEU A 543 -21.17 4.72 41.42
N SER A 544 -20.32 4.89 40.40
CA SER A 544 -19.11 5.72 40.50
C SER A 544 -19.47 7.18 40.77
N LEU A 545 -20.54 7.70 40.18
CA LEU A 545 -21.09 9.04 40.40
C LEU A 545 -21.63 9.18 41.82
N GLN A 546 -22.33 8.20 42.38
CA GLN A 546 -22.84 8.31 43.76
C GLN A 546 -21.68 8.39 44.76
N ILE A 547 -20.65 7.54 44.61
CA ILE A 547 -19.44 7.61 45.45
C ILE A 547 -18.72 8.95 45.30
N LEU A 548 -18.59 9.48 44.08
CA LEU A 548 -18.00 10.79 43.82
C LEU A 548 -18.86 11.95 44.33
N LEU A 549 -20.19 11.87 44.23
CA LEU A 549 -21.12 12.87 44.76
C LEU A 549 -21.05 12.92 46.29
N ASP A 550 -20.99 11.76 46.95
CA ASP A 550 -20.86 11.68 48.41
C ASP A 550 -19.50 12.19 48.90
N ARG A 551 -18.40 11.94 48.15
CA ARG A 551 -17.04 12.37 48.51
C ARG A 551 -16.71 13.83 48.14
N CYS A 552 -17.10 14.29 46.96
CA CYS A 552 -16.87 15.68 46.53
C CYS A 552 -17.94 16.64 47.08
N GLY A 553 -19.18 16.19 47.22
CA GLY A 553 -20.31 16.98 47.72
C GLY A 553 -20.46 18.30 46.97
N ARG A 554 -20.55 19.40 47.74
CA ARG A 554 -20.60 20.78 47.22
C ARG A 554 -19.23 21.47 47.17
N SER A 555 -18.12 20.74 47.36
CA SER A 555 -16.78 21.33 47.43
C SER A 555 -16.19 21.56 46.04
N ASN A 556 -16.21 22.81 45.57
CA ASN A 556 -15.60 23.20 44.29
C ASN A 556 -14.11 22.83 44.21
N ASP A 557 -13.39 22.81 45.33
CA ASP A 557 -11.96 22.47 45.33
C ASP A 557 -11.73 20.97 45.16
N ARG A 558 -12.62 20.10 45.70
CA ARG A 558 -12.60 18.65 45.41
C ARG A 558 -12.98 18.34 43.97
N TRP A 559 -13.98 19.02 43.41
CA TRP A 559 -14.32 18.90 42.00
C TRP A 559 -13.19 19.36 41.06
N ARG A 560 -12.41 20.40 41.43
CA ARG A 560 -11.19 20.77 40.68
C ARG A 560 -10.06 19.75 40.85
N ALA A 561 -9.88 19.19 42.04
CA ALA A 561 -8.88 18.14 42.27
C ALA A 561 -9.18 16.89 41.44
N LEU A 562 -10.45 16.45 41.38
CA LEU A 562 -10.90 15.36 40.52
C LEU A 562 -10.63 15.65 39.04
N ALA A 563 -10.98 16.86 38.56
CA ALA A 563 -10.73 17.24 37.17
C ALA A 563 -9.24 17.27 36.80
N ALA A 564 -8.36 17.66 37.74
CA ALA A 564 -6.90 17.62 37.54
C ALA A 564 -6.31 16.21 37.64
N ALA A 565 -6.94 15.31 38.42
CA ALA A 565 -6.53 13.92 38.51
C ALA A 565 -7.01 13.07 37.32
N MET A 566 -8.04 13.51 36.57
CA MET A 566 -8.59 12.79 35.42
C MET A 566 -7.89 13.09 34.08
N THR A 567 -6.89 13.97 34.03
CA THR A 567 -6.09 14.22 32.82
C THR A 567 -4.93 13.21 32.70
N PHE A 568 -5.24 11.98 32.30
CA PHE A 568 -4.26 10.91 32.15
C PHE A 568 -3.62 10.89 30.75
N GLU A 569 -2.29 10.87 30.69
CA GLU A 569 -1.52 10.43 29.51
C GLU A 569 -1.35 8.91 29.53
N TYR A 570 -1.23 8.29 28.36
CA TYR A 570 -1.53 6.86 28.16
C TYR A 570 -0.51 5.85 28.73
N ASN A 571 0.58 6.31 29.37
CA ASN A 571 1.82 5.51 29.57
C ASN A 571 2.44 5.52 30.99
N GLU A 572 1.78 6.04 32.04
CA GLU A 572 2.29 5.99 33.42
C GLU A 572 1.45 5.10 34.35
N GLU A 573 2.00 4.72 35.52
CA GLU A 573 1.37 3.80 36.48
C GLU A 573 -0.04 4.24 36.88
N LYS A 574 -1.05 3.41 36.55
CA LYS A 574 -2.46 3.73 36.80
C LYS A 574 -2.76 3.72 38.30
N ILE A 575 -3.13 4.88 38.84
CA ILE A 575 -3.62 4.99 40.24
C ILE A 575 -4.94 4.22 40.42
N THR A 576 -5.13 3.60 41.59
CA THR A 576 -6.40 2.93 41.90
C THR A 576 -7.50 3.93 42.23
N PHE A 577 -8.75 3.51 42.11
CA PHE A 577 -9.91 4.33 42.46
C PHE A 577 -9.91 4.72 43.95
N GLY A 578 -9.44 3.84 44.84
CA GLY A 578 -9.23 4.18 46.26
C GLY A 578 -8.19 5.29 46.45
N GLN A 579 -7.02 5.18 45.79
CA GLN A 579 -5.98 6.22 45.84
C GLN A 579 -6.46 7.56 45.27
N LEU A 580 -7.26 7.52 44.19
CA LEU A 580 -7.92 8.71 43.66
C LEU A 580 -8.82 9.35 44.73
N LEU A 581 -9.71 8.59 45.38
CA LEU A 581 -10.60 9.13 46.41
C LEU A 581 -9.84 9.70 47.62
N ASP A 582 -8.79 9.03 48.09
CA ASP A 582 -7.93 9.52 49.17
C ASP A 582 -7.24 10.84 48.80
N SER A 583 -6.83 11.02 47.54
CA SER A 583 -6.24 12.28 47.06
C SER A 583 -7.22 13.47 47.13
N LEU A 584 -8.52 13.23 46.96
CA LEU A 584 -9.57 14.25 47.07
C LEU A 584 -9.82 14.69 48.53
N ASP A 585 -9.62 13.78 49.48
CA ASP A 585 -9.72 14.10 50.91
C ASP A 585 -8.48 14.88 51.42
N HIS A 586 -7.33 14.76 50.76
CA HIS A 586 -6.09 15.48 51.08
C HIS A 586 -5.93 16.84 50.37
N ALA A 587 -6.91 17.29 49.58
CA ALA A 587 -6.90 18.61 48.96
C ALA A 587 -6.79 19.72 50.04
N PRO A 588 -5.76 20.58 50.00
CA PRO A 588 -5.41 21.42 51.15
C PRO A 588 -6.46 22.52 51.39
N ALA A 589 -7.14 22.44 52.53
CA ALA A 589 -7.99 23.51 53.04
C ALA A 589 -7.13 24.76 53.31
N ARG A 590 -7.05 25.68 52.33
CA ARG A 590 -6.34 26.94 52.52
C ARG A 590 -7.09 27.82 53.52
N ALA A 591 -6.31 28.36 54.45
CA ALA A 591 -6.76 29.13 55.60
C ALA A 591 -7.74 30.25 55.24
N GLN A 592 -8.72 30.45 56.13
CA GLN A 592 -9.52 31.66 56.16
C GLN A 592 -8.60 32.87 56.38
N THR A 593 -8.52 33.75 55.40
CA THR A 593 -7.95 35.10 55.58
C THR A 593 -9.06 36.03 56.07
N SER A 594 -8.93 36.47 57.32
CA SER A 594 -9.38 37.82 57.73
C SER A 594 -8.27 38.84 57.49
#